data_AF-A0A6G3D6E6-F1
#
_entry.id   AF-A0A6G3D6E6-F1
#
_cell.length_a   1.000
_cell.length_b   1.000
_cell.length_c   1.000
_cell.angle_alpha   90.00
_cell.angle_beta   90.00
_cell.angle_gamma   90.00
#
_symmetry.space_group_name_H-M   'P 1'
#
loop_
_entity.id
_entity.type
_entity.pdbx_description
1 polymer ?
#
loop_
_entity_poly.entity_id
_entity_poly.type
_entity_poly.pdbx_seq_one_letter_code
_entity_poly.pdbx_strand_id
1 'polypeptide(L)'
;MASEAPPRRPLPQAGGAPSGRPARRRTTGVRRRSGARRPVFLVGDAARVHSAVGAQGMNTGIQDAFNLAWKLIAVLDGTADPELLDTYDAERRPVAQGVLAFTEQLHNVSTMSDQASIRLRNEILAAAGGVPEVSAWLANRLAQLAGTYAKDGSGPRPRVGDRMPLRPGMAEGIGCSLVLPDGADPAGVKGAAYLTERLVR
;
A
#
# COMPACT_ATOMS: atom_id res chain seq x y z
N MET A 1 63.36 -12.77 37.96
CA MET A 1 63.61 -12.93 36.52
C MET A 1 62.44 -12.32 35.78
N ALA A 2 62.65 -11.16 35.16
CA ALA A 2 61.64 -10.39 34.44
C ALA A 2 61.26 -11.08 33.13
N SER A 3 59.97 -11.15 32.83
CA SER A 3 59.45 -11.48 31.50
C SER A 3 58.57 -10.32 31.05
N GLU A 4 59.10 -9.53 30.13
CA GLU A 4 58.50 -8.33 29.57
C GLU A 4 57.49 -8.74 28.48
N ALA A 5 56.23 -8.31 28.61
CA ALA A 5 55.19 -8.55 27.62
C ALA A 5 55.31 -7.55 26.44
N PRO A 6 55.05 -7.95 25.18
CA PRO A 6 55.21 -7.07 24.02
C PRO A 6 54.16 -5.95 23.97
N PRO A 7 54.48 -4.79 23.35
CA PRO A 7 53.64 -3.60 23.39
C PRO A 7 52.34 -3.76 22.58
N ARG A 8 51.22 -3.28 23.15
CA ARG A 8 49.90 -3.27 22.50
C ARG A 8 49.86 -2.24 21.37
N ARG A 9 49.42 -2.67 20.19
CA ARG A 9 49.19 -1.82 19.01
C ARG A 9 47.98 -0.89 19.27
N PRO A 10 48.06 0.43 19.00
CA PRO A 10 46.93 1.32 19.21
C PRO A 10 45.84 1.10 18.15
N LEU A 11 44.58 1.15 18.57
CA LEU A 11 43.40 1.11 17.69
C LEU A 11 43.35 2.40 16.84
N PRO A 12 42.99 2.31 15.55
CA PRO A 12 42.85 3.49 14.70
C PRO A 12 41.69 4.35 15.20
N GLN A 13 41.95 5.65 15.40
CA GLN A 13 40.95 6.63 15.81
C GLN A 13 39.91 6.83 14.70
N ALA A 14 38.64 6.76 15.07
CA ALA A 14 37.51 7.07 14.19
C ALA A 14 37.47 8.58 13.91
N GLY A 15 37.96 8.98 12.74
CA GLY A 15 37.76 10.33 12.21
C GLY A 15 36.27 10.59 11.98
N GLY A 16 35.76 11.68 12.57
CA GLY A 16 34.36 12.10 12.47
C GLY A 16 33.98 12.45 11.04
N ALA A 17 32.90 11.82 10.55
CA ALA A 17 32.23 12.18 9.31
C ALA A 17 30.95 12.99 9.63
N PRO A 18 30.62 14.02 8.84
CA PRO A 18 29.53 14.95 9.12
C PRO A 18 28.16 14.26 9.10
N SER A 19 27.32 14.59 10.08
CA SER A 19 25.98 14.06 10.29
C SER A 19 24.99 14.61 9.27
N GLY A 20 24.90 13.94 8.12
CA GLY A 20 23.84 14.16 7.15
C GLY A 20 23.43 12.82 6.56
N ARG A 21 22.65 12.01 7.29
CA ARG A 21 22.06 10.81 6.70
C ARG A 21 20.85 11.25 5.85
N PRO A 22 20.88 11.11 4.52
CA PRO A 22 19.65 11.29 3.75
C PRO A 22 18.65 10.21 4.16
N ALA A 23 17.38 10.60 4.29
CA ALA A 23 16.27 9.71 4.57
C ALA A 23 16.31 8.53 3.59
N ARG A 24 16.54 7.32 4.11
CA ARG A 24 16.59 6.10 3.30
C ARG A 24 15.20 5.84 2.73
N ARG A 25 14.97 6.28 1.49
CA ARG A 25 13.80 5.94 0.68
C ARG A 25 13.88 4.45 0.32
N ARG A 26 13.42 3.57 1.21
CA ARG A 26 13.30 2.12 0.95
C ARG A 26 11.94 1.85 0.31
N THR A 27 11.90 1.92 -1.02
CA THR A 27 10.77 1.39 -1.79
C THR A 27 11.13 -0.05 -2.16
N THR A 28 10.62 -1.03 -1.41
CA THR A 28 10.84 -2.45 -1.71
C THR A 28 9.83 -2.89 -2.75
N GLY A 29 10.31 -3.10 -3.98
CA GLY A 29 9.54 -3.72 -5.04
C GLY A 29 9.55 -5.23 -4.97
N VAL A 30 8.49 -5.88 -5.45
CA VAL A 30 8.51 -7.31 -5.78
C VAL A 30 9.62 -7.52 -6.82
N ARG A 31 10.64 -8.30 -6.45
CA ARG A 31 11.73 -8.65 -7.34
C ARG A 31 11.52 -10.07 -7.84
N ARG A 32 10.96 -10.23 -9.03
CA ARG A 32 11.10 -11.47 -9.79
C ARG A 32 12.58 -11.60 -10.16
N ARG A 33 13.34 -12.43 -9.46
CA ARG A 33 14.72 -12.77 -9.86
C ARG A 33 14.65 -14.09 -10.60
N SER A 34 14.94 -14.06 -11.90
CA SER A 34 15.18 -15.23 -12.74
C SER A 34 16.31 -16.08 -12.12
N GLY A 35 16.02 -17.37 -11.91
CA GLY A 35 16.88 -18.35 -11.26
C GLY A 35 16.07 -19.30 -10.38
N ALA A 36 16.62 -20.48 -10.05
CA ALA A 36 16.00 -21.63 -9.36
C ALA A 36 15.38 -21.41 -7.96
N ARG A 37 15.06 -20.16 -7.57
CA ARG A 37 14.35 -19.83 -6.34
C ARG A 37 12.88 -19.51 -6.63
N ARG A 38 12.00 -20.04 -5.77
CA ARG A 38 10.56 -19.78 -5.80
C ARG A 38 10.28 -18.28 -5.64
N PRO A 39 9.24 -17.74 -6.29
CA PRO A 39 8.84 -16.34 -6.12
C PRO A 39 8.44 -16.06 -4.66
N VAL A 40 8.91 -14.94 -4.12
CA VAL A 40 8.62 -14.49 -2.74
C VAL A 40 7.90 -13.15 -2.82
N PHE A 41 6.82 -13.02 -2.07
CA PHE A 41 6.01 -11.80 -1.98
C PHE A 41 6.09 -11.21 -0.57
N LEU A 42 6.07 -9.88 -0.49
CA LEU A 42 6.02 -9.14 0.77
C LEU A 42 4.68 -8.42 0.85
N VAL A 43 4.07 -8.42 2.03
CA VAL A 43 2.73 -7.87 2.30
C VAL A 43 2.76 -7.10 3.63
N GLY A 44 1.99 -6.00 3.71
CA GLY A 44 1.88 -5.21 4.93
C GLY A 44 3.22 -4.65 5.40
N ASP A 45 3.47 -4.66 6.71
CA ASP A 45 4.65 -4.05 7.31
C ASP A 45 5.97 -4.70 6.85
N ALA A 46 5.93 -5.97 6.43
CA ALA A 46 7.07 -6.64 5.83
C ALA A 46 7.48 -6.02 4.47
N ALA A 47 6.53 -5.41 3.76
CA ALA A 47 6.80 -4.70 2.51
C ALA A 47 7.15 -3.22 2.74
N ARG A 48 6.55 -2.59 3.76
CA ARG A 48 6.54 -1.14 3.96
C ARG A 48 6.33 -0.74 5.42
N VAL A 49 7.18 0.13 5.96
CA VAL A 49 6.98 0.74 7.28
C VAL A 49 6.83 2.25 7.08
N HIS A 50 5.80 2.84 7.68
CA HIS A 50 5.54 4.28 7.65
C HIS A 50 5.08 4.78 9.02
N SER A 51 4.94 6.10 9.16
CA SER A 51 4.41 6.72 10.38
C SER A 51 3.04 6.16 10.74
N ALA A 52 2.80 5.88 12.03
CA ALA A 52 1.50 5.42 12.53
C ALA A 52 0.41 6.52 12.49
N VAL A 53 0.79 7.76 12.17
CA VAL A 53 -0.12 8.89 12.02
C VAL A 53 -1.20 8.55 10.98
N GLY A 54 -2.47 8.66 11.37
CA GLY A 54 -3.62 8.33 10.51
C GLY A 54 -4.03 6.84 10.50
N ALA A 55 -3.36 5.97 11.27
CA ALA A 55 -3.75 4.56 11.49
C ALA A 55 -3.95 3.73 10.20
N GLN A 56 -3.17 4.00 9.15
CA GLN A 56 -3.38 3.40 7.82
C GLN A 56 -2.59 2.10 7.57
N GLY A 57 -1.65 1.72 8.44
CA GLY A 57 -0.74 0.58 8.22
C GLY A 57 -1.49 -0.75 8.09
N MET A 58 -2.30 -1.10 9.09
CA MET A 58 -3.10 -2.33 9.08
C MET A 58 -4.08 -2.39 7.91
N ASN A 59 -4.80 -1.29 7.65
CA ASN A 59 -5.75 -1.22 6.52
C ASN A 59 -5.05 -1.44 5.18
N THR A 60 -3.86 -0.86 5.00
CA THR A 60 -3.04 -1.06 3.80
C THR A 60 -2.59 -2.51 3.66
N GLY A 61 -2.14 -3.13 4.75
CA GLY A 61 -1.70 -4.52 4.77
C GLY A 61 -2.82 -5.52 4.47
N ILE A 62 -4.02 -5.32 5.04
CA ILE A 62 -5.20 -6.14 4.73
C ILE A 62 -5.54 -6.03 3.24
N GLN A 63 -5.53 -4.82 2.68
CA GLN A 63 -5.80 -4.62 1.26
C GLN A 63 -4.71 -5.20 0.34
N ASP A 64 -3.46 -5.22 0.77
CA ASP A 64 -2.38 -5.90 0.06
C ASP A 64 -2.60 -7.41 0.00
N ALA A 65 -2.93 -8.01 1.16
CA ALA A 65 -3.24 -9.43 1.26
C ALA A 65 -4.43 -9.79 0.37
N PHE A 66 -5.50 -8.97 0.44
CA PHE A 66 -6.69 -9.17 -0.39
C PHE A 66 -6.37 -9.09 -1.88
N ASN A 67 -5.52 -8.15 -2.33
CA ASN A 67 -5.12 -8.04 -3.73
C ASN A 67 -4.26 -9.22 -4.21
N LEU A 68 -3.34 -9.71 -3.37
CA LEU A 68 -2.44 -10.80 -3.73
C LEU A 68 -3.12 -12.17 -3.68
N ALA A 69 -4.00 -12.41 -2.71
CA ALA A 69 -4.56 -13.73 -2.43
C ALA A 69 -5.27 -14.35 -3.65
N TRP A 70 -6.19 -13.61 -4.28
CA TRP A 70 -6.93 -14.13 -5.43
C TRP A 70 -6.03 -14.36 -6.66
N LYS A 71 -5.04 -13.46 -6.89
CA LYS A 71 -4.08 -13.60 -8.00
C LYS A 71 -3.21 -14.85 -7.82
N LEU A 72 -2.78 -15.08 -6.58
CA LEU A 72 -1.97 -16.24 -6.23
C LEU A 72 -2.74 -17.54 -6.41
N ILE A 73 -3.98 -17.61 -5.93
CA ILE A 73 -4.87 -18.77 -6.15
C ILE A 73 -5.07 -19.00 -7.64
N ALA A 74 -5.41 -17.96 -8.42
CA ALA A 74 -5.66 -18.10 -9.85
C ALA A 74 -4.45 -18.67 -10.62
N VAL A 75 -3.24 -18.23 -10.29
CA VAL A 75 -2.01 -18.76 -10.91
C VAL A 75 -1.68 -20.18 -10.43
N LEU A 76 -1.85 -20.48 -9.15
CA LEU A 76 -1.60 -21.83 -8.61
C LEU A 76 -2.57 -22.86 -9.19
N ASP A 77 -3.82 -22.47 -9.45
CA ASP A 77 -4.83 -23.31 -10.06
C ASP A 77 -4.69 -23.40 -11.59
N GLY A 78 -3.70 -22.70 -12.19
CA GLY A 78 -3.48 -22.67 -13.64
C GLY A 78 -4.56 -21.94 -14.42
N THR A 79 -5.37 -21.13 -13.74
CA THR A 79 -6.47 -20.37 -14.34
C THR A 79 -6.05 -18.98 -14.82
N ALA A 80 -4.90 -18.47 -14.37
CA ALA A 80 -4.32 -17.22 -14.85
C ALA A 80 -2.83 -17.39 -15.20
N ASP A 81 -2.33 -16.54 -16.10
CA ASP A 81 -0.91 -16.47 -16.45
C ASP A 81 -0.08 -15.97 -15.24
N PRO A 82 1.13 -16.52 -14.99
CA PRO A 82 2.06 -15.99 -13.99
C PRO A 82 2.33 -14.48 -14.04
N GLU A 83 2.21 -13.83 -15.21
CA GLU A 83 2.32 -12.37 -15.37
C GLU A 83 1.27 -11.60 -14.57
N LEU A 84 0.13 -12.22 -14.23
CA LEU A 84 -0.87 -11.62 -13.34
C LEU A 84 -0.26 -11.24 -11.98
N LEU A 85 0.72 -12.00 -11.49
CA LEU A 85 1.37 -11.70 -10.20
C LEU A 85 2.24 -10.45 -10.25
N ASP A 86 2.73 -10.06 -11.43
CA ASP A 86 3.51 -8.82 -11.58
C ASP A 86 2.62 -7.57 -11.41
N THR A 87 1.30 -7.72 -11.62
CA THR A 87 0.32 -6.63 -11.39
C THR A 87 0.17 -6.28 -9.90
N TYR A 88 0.44 -7.21 -8.97
CA TYR A 88 0.34 -6.92 -7.53
C TYR A 88 1.22 -5.74 -7.14
N ASP A 89 2.49 -5.76 -7.56
CA ASP A 89 3.43 -4.71 -7.23
C ASP A 89 3.13 -3.41 -7.99
N ALA A 90 2.77 -3.52 -9.28
CA ALA A 90 2.38 -2.39 -10.10
C ALA A 90 1.16 -1.64 -9.53
N GLU A 91 0.19 -2.36 -8.97
CA GLU A 91 -1.02 -1.80 -8.36
C GLU A 91 -0.78 -1.28 -6.93
N ARG A 92 -0.05 -2.04 -6.10
CA ARG A 92 0.04 -1.77 -4.66
C ARG A 92 1.15 -0.80 -4.28
N ARG A 93 2.20 -0.66 -5.11
CA ARG A 93 3.28 0.30 -4.85
C ARG A 93 2.81 1.76 -4.93
N PRO A 94 2.04 2.22 -5.94
CA PRO A 94 1.53 3.59 -5.96
C PRO A 94 0.63 3.91 -4.77
N VAL A 95 -0.20 2.94 -4.35
CA VAL A 95 -1.04 3.07 -3.14
C VAL A 95 -0.17 3.26 -1.90
N ALA A 96 0.90 2.46 -1.75
CA ALA A 96 1.87 2.61 -0.65
C ALA A 96 2.45 4.02 -0.57
N GLN A 97 2.89 4.53 -1.72
CA GLN A 97 3.53 5.84 -1.82
C GLN A 97 2.54 6.96 -1.49
N GLY A 98 1.28 6.83 -1.93
CA GLY A 98 0.22 7.78 -1.59
C GLY A 98 -0.12 7.81 -0.10
N VAL A 99 -0.12 6.65 0.57
CA VAL A 99 -0.30 6.56 2.02
C VAL A 99 0.88 7.19 2.75
N LEU A 100 2.11 6.83 2.36
CA LEU A 100 3.32 7.39 2.96
C LEU A 100 3.34 8.93 2.87
N ALA A 101 3.13 9.48 1.67
CA ALA A 101 3.12 10.92 1.45
C ALA A 101 2.03 11.63 2.29
N PHE A 102 0.85 11.03 2.40
CA PHE A 102 -0.24 11.58 3.21
C PHE A 102 0.08 11.54 4.72
N THR A 103 0.61 10.41 5.21
CA THR A 103 0.99 10.30 6.63
C THR A 103 2.15 11.22 7.00
N GLU A 104 3.08 11.47 6.08
CA GLU A 104 4.17 12.43 6.24
C GLU A 104 3.63 13.87 6.33
N GLN A 105 2.68 14.24 5.47
CA GLN A 105 2.00 15.54 5.55
C GLN A 105 1.28 15.73 6.89
N LEU A 106 0.49 14.73 7.32
CA LEU A 106 -0.19 14.77 8.62
C LEU A 106 0.80 14.85 9.79
N HIS A 107 1.90 14.10 9.73
CA HIS A 107 2.93 14.15 10.75
C HIS A 107 3.52 15.56 10.85
N ASN A 108 3.95 16.14 9.73
CA ASN A 108 4.54 17.48 9.69
C ASN A 108 3.59 18.55 10.22
N VAL A 109 2.30 18.48 9.86
CA VAL A 109 1.25 19.38 10.36
C VAL A 109 0.99 19.20 11.86
N SER A 110 1.18 17.99 12.39
CA SER A 110 0.92 17.66 13.79
C SER A 110 2.10 18.00 14.71
N THR A 111 3.33 17.86 14.22
CA THR A 111 4.57 18.07 15.01
C THR A 111 5.17 19.47 14.86
N MET A 112 4.46 20.40 14.21
CA MET A 112 4.85 21.81 14.15
C MET A 112 5.02 22.40 15.56
N SER A 113 6.10 23.14 15.78
CA SER A 113 6.44 23.72 17.09
C SER A 113 6.30 25.24 17.16
N ASP A 114 6.23 25.93 16.01
CA ASP A 114 6.06 27.38 15.95
C ASP A 114 4.61 27.80 16.27
N GLN A 115 4.45 28.74 17.20
CA GLN A 115 3.14 29.16 17.70
C GLN A 115 2.31 29.93 16.68
N ALA A 116 2.94 30.72 15.80
CA ALA A 116 2.22 31.41 14.74
C ALA A 116 1.64 30.41 13.73
N SER A 117 2.45 29.41 13.37
CA SER A 117 2.05 28.33 12.46
C SER A 117 0.96 27.43 13.05
N ILE A 118 1.02 27.13 14.36
CA ILE A 118 -0.02 26.35 15.04
C ILE A 118 -1.37 27.09 15.01
N ARG A 119 -1.37 28.41 15.25
CA ARG A 119 -2.60 29.23 15.19
C ARG A 119 -3.20 29.20 13.78
N LEU A 120 -2.39 29.50 12.77
CA LEU A 120 -2.82 29.46 11.37
C LEU A 120 -3.37 28.09 10.98
N ARG A 121 -2.69 27.00 11.35
CA ARG A 121 -3.17 25.63 11.13
C ARG A 121 -4.54 25.42 11.75
N ASN A 122 -4.74 25.81 13.01
CA ASN A 122 -6.00 25.60 13.71
C ASN A 122 -7.15 26.39 13.06
N GLU A 123 -6.89 27.62 12.60
CA GLU A 123 -7.88 28.43 11.88
C GLU A 123 -8.26 27.78 10.54
N ILE A 124 -7.27 27.33 9.77
CA ILE A 124 -7.50 26.64 8.49
C ILE A 124 -8.30 25.34 8.72
N LEU A 125 -7.93 24.54 9.73
CA LEU A 125 -8.63 23.31 10.06
C LEU A 125 -10.06 23.57 10.52
N ALA A 126 -10.31 24.62 11.31
CA ALA A 126 -11.64 25.00 11.76
C ALA A 126 -12.53 25.44 10.57
N ALA A 127 -11.98 26.27 9.67
CA ALA A 127 -12.68 26.69 8.46
C ALA A 127 -12.97 25.50 7.52
N ALA A 128 -11.99 24.62 7.33
CA ALA A 128 -12.11 23.43 6.47
C ALA A 128 -13.12 22.41 7.04
N GLY A 129 -13.21 22.27 8.37
CA GLY A 129 -14.17 21.38 9.03
C GLY A 129 -15.63 21.77 8.78
N GLY A 130 -15.90 23.04 8.46
CA GLY A 130 -17.24 23.51 8.10
C GLY A 130 -17.68 23.14 6.68
N VAL A 131 -16.80 22.57 5.85
CA VAL A 131 -17.09 22.22 4.45
C VAL A 131 -17.37 20.72 4.34
N PRO A 132 -18.62 20.28 4.07
CA PRO A 132 -18.98 18.87 4.00
C PRO A 132 -18.16 18.06 3.00
N GLU A 133 -17.81 18.65 1.86
CA GLU A 133 -17.01 18.03 0.81
C GLU A 133 -15.59 17.72 1.27
N VAL A 134 -14.99 18.61 2.07
CA VAL A 134 -13.65 18.41 2.65
C VAL A 134 -13.69 17.30 3.69
N SER A 135 -14.70 17.31 4.55
CA SER A 135 -14.91 16.26 5.54
C SER A 135 -15.15 14.88 4.89
N ALA A 136 -15.98 14.82 3.85
CA ALA A 136 -16.24 13.60 3.08
C ALA A 136 -14.99 13.11 2.34
N TRP A 137 -14.21 14.02 1.76
CA TRP A 137 -12.93 13.70 1.13
C TRP A 137 -11.94 13.11 2.13
N LEU A 138 -11.78 13.76 3.30
CA LEU A 138 -10.85 13.32 4.34
C LEU A 138 -11.26 11.96 4.92
N ALA A 139 -12.55 11.76 5.17
CA ALA A 139 -13.09 10.49 5.62
C ALA A 139 -12.79 9.36 4.61
N ASN A 140 -13.04 9.59 3.32
CA ASN A 140 -12.74 8.62 2.26
C ASN A 140 -11.23 8.35 2.13
N ARG A 141 -10.39 9.38 2.33
CA ARG A 141 -8.93 9.26 2.28
C ARG A 141 -8.40 8.44 3.46
N LEU A 142 -8.89 8.69 4.67
CA LEU A 142 -8.52 7.97 5.88
C LEU A 142 -9.01 6.51 5.84
N ALA A 143 -10.25 6.29 5.42
CA ALA A 143 -10.83 4.96 5.22
C ALA A 143 -10.24 4.19 4.03
N GLN A 144 -9.37 4.83 3.23
CA GLN A 144 -8.73 4.26 2.03
C GLN A 144 -9.73 3.74 0.97
N LEU A 145 -10.93 4.30 0.94
CA LEU A 145 -11.99 3.91 0.02
C LEU A 145 -11.80 4.50 -1.39
N ALA A 146 -11.11 5.64 -1.48
CA ALA A 146 -10.85 6.34 -2.75
C ALA A 146 -9.72 5.72 -3.61
N GLY A 147 -9.24 4.52 -3.28
CA GLY A 147 -8.20 3.85 -4.06
C GLY A 147 -8.72 3.36 -5.41
N THR A 148 -7.94 3.60 -6.47
CA THR A 148 -8.24 3.14 -7.84
C THR A 148 -6.97 2.62 -8.51
N TYR A 149 -7.13 1.65 -9.40
CA TYR A 149 -6.10 1.16 -10.32
C TYR A 149 -6.32 1.66 -11.76
N ALA A 150 -7.32 2.53 -11.98
CA ALA A 150 -7.59 3.11 -13.29
C ALA A 150 -6.33 3.84 -13.81
N LYS A 151 -5.92 3.50 -15.03
CA LYS A 151 -4.78 4.15 -15.70
C LYS A 151 -5.20 5.47 -16.34
N ASP A 152 -6.47 5.60 -16.70
CA ASP A 152 -7.09 6.73 -17.35
C ASP A 152 -8.25 7.31 -16.51
N GLY A 153 -8.18 8.62 -16.28
CA GLY A 153 -9.12 9.36 -15.45
C GLY A 153 -10.40 9.79 -16.18
N SER A 154 -10.77 9.15 -17.30
CA SER A 154 -11.89 9.57 -18.14
C SER A 154 -13.14 8.69 -17.93
N GLY A 155 -14.35 9.26 -18.10
CA GLY A 155 -15.63 8.52 -18.06
C GLY A 155 -16.47 8.66 -16.78
N PRO A 156 -17.69 8.10 -16.73
CA PRO A 156 -18.52 8.08 -15.53
C PRO A 156 -18.02 7.06 -14.49
N ARG A 157 -18.18 7.33 -13.18
CA ARG A 157 -17.83 6.39 -12.11
C ARG A 157 -19.01 5.47 -11.74
N PRO A 158 -18.75 4.22 -11.29
CA PRO A 158 -17.43 3.59 -11.14
C PRO A 158 -16.83 3.17 -12.49
N ARG A 159 -15.51 3.32 -12.64
CA ARG A 159 -14.76 2.99 -13.87
C ARG A 159 -13.97 1.69 -13.72
N VAL A 160 -13.42 1.18 -14.82
CA VAL A 160 -12.45 0.09 -14.77
C VAL A 160 -11.28 0.48 -13.87
N GLY A 161 -10.98 -0.36 -12.87
CA GLY A 161 -9.95 -0.11 -11.87
C GLY A 161 -10.45 0.62 -10.61
N ASP A 162 -11.63 1.22 -10.62
CA ASP A 162 -12.27 1.70 -9.39
C ASP A 162 -12.80 0.53 -8.57
N ARG A 163 -12.86 0.72 -7.25
CA ARG A 163 -13.65 -0.19 -6.41
C ARG A 163 -15.12 -0.02 -6.70
N MET A 164 -15.81 -1.15 -6.82
CA MET A 164 -17.25 -1.13 -6.93
C MET A 164 -17.87 -0.79 -5.56
N PRO A 165 -18.75 0.23 -5.47
CA PRO A 165 -19.48 0.49 -4.25
C PRO A 165 -20.42 -0.68 -3.93
N LEU A 166 -20.67 -0.93 -2.65
CA LEU A 166 -21.62 -1.95 -2.23
C LEU A 166 -22.99 -1.70 -2.88
N ARG A 167 -23.55 -2.72 -3.52
CA ARG A 167 -24.87 -2.70 -4.17
C ARG A 167 -25.64 -3.96 -3.82
N PRO A 168 -26.99 -3.92 -3.83
CA PRO A 168 -27.81 -5.12 -3.74
C PRO A 168 -27.40 -6.14 -4.81
N GLY A 169 -27.35 -7.42 -4.44
CA GLY A 169 -26.98 -8.52 -5.35
C GLY A 169 -25.48 -8.84 -5.43
N MET A 170 -24.62 -8.18 -4.65
CA MET A 170 -23.25 -8.65 -4.43
C MET A 170 -23.23 -9.87 -3.51
N ALA A 171 -22.19 -10.71 -3.62
CA ALA A 171 -22.07 -11.94 -2.83
C ALA A 171 -22.19 -11.64 -1.32
N GLU A 172 -23.00 -12.44 -0.62
CA GLU A 172 -23.11 -12.37 0.84
C GLU A 172 -21.86 -13.03 1.49
N GLY A 173 -21.34 -12.42 2.56
CA GLY A 173 -20.18 -12.92 3.29
C GLY A 173 -18.81 -12.48 2.70
N ILE A 174 -17.77 -13.29 2.93
CA ILE A 174 -16.40 -13.00 2.46
C ILE A 174 -16.26 -13.55 1.03
N GLY A 175 -16.68 -12.76 0.05
CA GLY A 175 -16.59 -13.08 -1.37
C GLY A 175 -15.95 -11.98 -2.20
N CYS A 176 -15.52 -12.32 -3.41
CA CYS A 176 -15.08 -11.35 -4.42
C CYS A 176 -16.09 -11.35 -5.57
N SER A 177 -16.73 -10.21 -5.83
CA SER A 177 -17.52 -10.02 -7.03
C SER A 177 -16.69 -9.29 -8.08
N LEU A 178 -16.47 -9.93 -9.23
CA LEU A 178 -15.83 -9.29 -10.38
C LEU A 178 -16.92 -8.68 -11.27
N VAL A 179 -16.82 -7.37 -11.51
CA VAL A 179 -17.72 -6.67 -12.43
C VAL A 179 -16.98 -6.47 -13.74
N LEU A 180 -17.57 -6.97 -14.82
CA LEU A 180 -17.03 -6.85 -16.18
C LEU A 180 -17.78 -5.76 -16.96
N PRO A 181 -17.12 -5.06 -17.90
CA PRO A 181 -17.79 -4.16 -18.82
C PRO A 181 -18.79 -4.91 -19.70
N ASP A 182 -19.79 -4.20 -20.20
CA ASP A 182 -20.76 -4.77 -21.14
C ASP A 182 -20.05 -5.33 -22.38
N GLY A 183 -20.36 -6.58 -22.74
CA GLY A 183 -19.76 -7.28 -23.88
C GLY A 183 -18.40 -7.94 -23.60
N ALA A 184 -17.84 -7.82 -22.39
CA ALA A 184 -16.67 -8.58 -22.00
C ALA A 184 -17.03 -10.07 -21.83
N ASP A 185 -16.21 -10.95 -22.39
CA ASP A 185 -16.41 -12.40 -22.29
C ASP A 185 -16.03 -12.90 -20.88
N PRO A 186 -17.00 -13.36 -20.06
CA PRO A 186 -16.70 -13.94 -18.75
C PRO A 186 -15.89 -15.24 -18.86
N ALA A 187 -15.92 -15.96 -19.99
CA ALA A 187 -15.12 -17.17 -20.21
C ALA A 187 -13.63 -16.84 -20.44
N GLY A 188 -13.31 -15.61 -20.85
CA GLY A 188 -11.95 -15.08 -20.89
C GLY A 188 -11.34 -14.88 -19.49
N VAL A 189 -12.19 -14.79 -18.46
CA VAL A 189 -11.77 -14.83 -17.04
C VAL A 189 -11.75 -16.27 -16.56
N LYS A 190 -10.76 -17.03 -17.05
CA LYS A 190 -10.48 -18.36 -16.51
C LYS A 190 -10.26 -18.24 -14.99
N GLY A 191 -11.04 -18.99 -14.20
CA GLY A 191 -10.99 -18.98 -12.73
C GLY A 191 -12.13 -18.23 -12.02
N ALA A 192 -12.97 -17.46 -12.72
CA ALA A 192 -14.14 -16.80 -12.10
C ALA A 192 -15.17 -17.80 -11.53
N ALA A 193 -15.32 -18.96 -12.18
CA ALA A 193 -16.21 -20.02 -11.70
C ALA A 193 -15.82 -20.55 -10.31
N TYR A 194 -14.51 -20.57 -9.97
CA TYR A 194 -14.02 -21.14 -8.71
C TYR A 194 -14.26 -20.23 -7.50
N LEU A 195 -14.28 -18.91 -7.69
CA LEU A 195 -14.72 -17.96 -6.66
C LEU A 195 -16.22 -18.07 -6.41
N THR A 196 -17.00 -18.40 -7.45
CA THR A 196 -18.46 -18.48 -7.37
C THR A 196 -18.92 -19.79 -6.72
N GLU A 197 -18.28 -20.93 -7.01
CA GLU A 197 -18.68 -22.25 -6.49
C GLU A 197 -18.42 -22.45 -4.99
N ARG A 198 -17.45 -21.74 -4.39
CA ARG A 198 -17.20 -21.78 -2.94
C ARG A 198 -18.06 -20.82 -2.12
N LEU A 199 -18.77 -19.89 -2.77
CA LEU A 199 -19.66 -18.91 -2.12
C LEU A 199 -21.10 -19.40 -1.97
N VAL A 200 -21.45 -20.56 -2.55
CA VAL A 200 -22.82 -21.12 -2.57
C VAL A 200 -22.92 -22.38 -1.68
N ARG A 201 -22.00 -22.59 -0.72
CA ARG A 201 -22.13 -23.64 0.30
C ARG A 201 -22.09 -23.08 1.71
#